data_AF-A0A3B4XTX3-F1
#
_entry.id   AF-A0A3B4XTX3-F1
#
_cell.length_a   1.000
_cell.length_b   1.000
_cell.length_c   1.000
_cell.angle_alpha   90.00
_cell.angle_beta   90.00
_cell.angle_gamma   90.00
#
_symmetry.space_group_name_H-M   'P 1'
#
loop_
_entity.id
_entity.type
_entity.pdbx_description
1 polymer ?
#
loop_
_entity_poly.entity_id
_entity_poly.type
_entity_poly.pdbx_seq_one_letter_code
_entity_poly.pdbx_strand_id
1 'polypeptide(L)'
;LKDEMAGVQDCYTASQGHTKTKGNFAKAAFNAIAKSYGFLTPDLWKETRFHKNPYQEHTDYLAKTHTARKATSSMLIPVAV
;
A
#
# COMPACT_ATOMS: atom_id res chain seq x y z
N LEU A 1 7.23 11.73 20.14
CA LEU A 1 6.06 10.88 20.49
C LEU A 1 5.23 10.43 19.27
N LYS A 2 5.75 10.50 18.04
CA LYS A 2 5.12 9.89 16.86
C LYS A 2 6.06 8.96 16.08
N ASP A 3 7.36 8.98 16.40
CA ASP A 3 8.41 8.20 15.73
C ASP A 3 8.51 6.74 16.21
N GLU A 4 7.96 6.42 17.39
CA GLU A 4 7.88 5.03 17.90
C GLU A 4 7.04 4.11 16.99
N MET A 5 6.00 4.63 16.34
CA MET A 5 5.15 3.83 15.45
C MET A 5 5.86 3.41 14.16
N ALA A 6 6.94 4.09 13.79
CA ALA A 6 7.75 3.78 12.61
C ALA A 6 8.99 2.91 12.96
N GLY A 7 9.25 2.64 14.25
CA GLY A 7 10.37 1.81 14.70
C GLY A 7 11.75 2.47 14.66
N VAL A 8 11.82 3.81 14.53
CA VAL A 8 13.08 4.56 14.47
C VAL A 8 13.65 4.74 15.87
N GLN A 9 14.88 4.26 16.12
CA GLN A 9 15.51 4.25 17.45
C GLN A 9 16.07 5.60 17.89
N ASP A 10 16.68 6.35 16.97
CA ASP A 10 17.20 7.69 17.26
C ASP A 10 17.09 8.58 16.02
N CYS A 11 16.57 9.78 16.19
CA CYS A 11 16.18 10.69 15.12
C CYS A 11 16.14 12.13 15.62
N TYR A 12 16.94 13.01 15.02
CA TYR A 12 16.80 14.44 15.22
C TYR A 12 15.62 14.97 14.42
N THR A 13 14.65 15.57 15.10
CA THR A 13 13.44 16.14 14.48
C THR A 13 13.50 17.67 14.50
N ALA A 14 13.26 18.29 13.36
CA ALA A 14 13.04 19.73 13.24
C ALA A 14 11.70 19.98 12.53
N SER A 15 10.89 20.89 13.07
CA SER A 15 9.60 21.26 12.49
C SER A 15 9.53 22.77 12.27
N GLN A 16 9.18 23.19 11.05
CA GLN A 16 9.01 24.59 10.64
C GLN A 16 7.59 24.83 10.14
N GLY A 17 7.05 26.04 10.34
CA GLY A 17 5.68 26.43 9.92
C GLY A 17 4.60 26.33 11.00
N HIS A 18 3.33 26.23 10.60
CA HIS A 18 2.17 26.15 11.51
C HIS A 18 2.05 24.77 12.18
N THR A 19 2.94 24.49 13.13
CA THR A 19 3.05 23.22 13.86
C THR A 19 2.05 23.08 15.01
N LYS A 20 1.38 24.18 15.40
CA LYS A 20 0.37 24.19 16.49
C LYS A 20 -0.86 23.33 16.18
N THR A 21 -1.14 23.01 14.91
CA THR A 21 -2.24 22.13 14.53
C THR A 21 -1.76 20.68 14.45
N LYS A 22 -2.38 19.80 15.25
CA LYS A 22 -2.02 18.37 15.35
C LYS A 22 -2.01 17.66 13.99
N GLY A 23 -2.93 18.02 13.09
CA GLY A 23 -3.06 17.43 11.75
C GLY A 23 -1.90 17.78 10.81
N ASN A 24 -1.44 19.02 10.81
CA ASN A 24 -0.32 19.45 9.96
C ASN A 24 0.99 18.78 10.40
N PHE A 25 1.22 18.70 11.71
CA PHE A 25 2.40 18.01 12.27
C PHE A 25 2.38 16.51 11.95
N ALA A 26 1.23 15.84 12.11
CA ALA A 26 1.10 14.42 11.78
C ALA A 26 1.35 14.13 10.30
N LYS A 27 0.82 14.97 9.40
CA LYS A 27 1.02 14.85 7.96
C LYS A 27 2.47 15.13 7.56
N ALA A 28 3.11 16.13 8.18
CA ALA A 28 4.52 16.44 7.95
C ALA A 28 5.43 15.27 8.34
N ALA A 29 5.21 14.67 9.52
CA ALA A 29 5.97 13.50 9.98
C ALA A 29 5.76 12.29 9.06
N PHE A 30 4.52 11.98 8.67
CA PHE A 30 4.23 10.90 7.72
C PHE A 30 4.92 11.13 6.37
N ASN A 31 4.84 12.34 5.84
CA ASN A 31 5.48 12.68 4.58
C ASN A 31 7.01 12.59 4.65
N ALA A 32 7.62 12.92 5.80
CA ALA A 32 9.07 12.79 5.98
C ALA A 32 9.50 11.31 5.94
N ILE A 33 8.76 10.43 6.62
CA ILE A 33 9.02 8.98 6.59
C ILE A 33 8.73 8.41 5.20
N ALA A 34 7.65 8.80 4.52
CA ALA A 34 7.37 8.33 3.17
C ALA A 34 8.48 8.72 2.17
N LYS A 35 9.08 9.90 2.34
CA LYS A 35 10.21 10.35 1.54
C LYS A 35 11.50 9.59 1.84
N SER A 36 11.64 8.95 3.01
CA SER A 36 12.83 8.14 3.33
C SER A 36 13.07 7.05 2.27
N TYR A 37 12.00 6.37 1.83
CA TYR A 37 12.03 5.39 0.74
C TYR A 37 12.24 6.00 -0.65
N GLY A 38 12.01 7.30 -0.80
CA GLY A 38 12.23 8.03 -2.05
C GLY A 38 13.66 8.56 -2.21
N PHE A 39 14.50 8.49 -1.17
CA PHE A 39 15.91 8.84 -1.29
C PHE A 39 16.67 7.67 -1.90
N LEU A 40 17.33 7.95 -3.03
CA LEU A 40 18.14 6.97 -3.73
C LEU A 40 19.58 7.02 -3.20
N THR A 41 19.87 6.16 -2.24
CA THR A 41 21.21 5.95 -1.69
C THR A 41 22.04 5.01 -2.60
N PRO A 42 23.39 5.08 -2.58
CA PRO A 42 24.26 4.33 -3.50
C PRO A 42 24.13 2.79 -3.43
N ASP A 43 23.62 2.28 -2.32
CA ASP A 43 23.26 0.88 -2.10
C ASP A 43 22.04 0.42 -2.92
N LEU A 44 21.12 1.34 -3.24
CA LEU A 44 19.90 1.09 -4.04
C LEU A 44 20.10 1.31 -5.55
N TRP A 45 21.31 1.64 -6.02
CA TRP A 45 21.62 1.82 -7.45
C TRP A 45 21.68 0.52 -8.25
N LYS A 46 21.64 -0.63 -7.58
CA LYS A 46 21.61 -1.94 -8.24
C LYS A 46 20.32 -2.09 -9.05
N GLU A 47 20.41 -2.74 -10.18
CA GLU A 47 19.28 -2.94 -11.08
C GLU A 47 18.12 -3.66 -10.37
N THR A 48 16.91 -3.08 -10.47
CA THR A 48 15.71 -3.65 -9.85
C THR A 48 15.25 -4.86 -10.66
N ARG A 49 15.20 -6.03 -10.03
CA ARG A 49 14.64 -7.24 -10.66
C ARG A 49 13.12 -7.19 -10.57
N PHE A 50 12.46 -6.99 -11.71
CA PHE A 50 11.00 -7.03 -11.79
C PHE A 50 10.51 -8.47 -11.67
N HIS A 51 9.91 -8.80 -10.54
CA HIS A 51 9.11 -10.01 -10.35
C HIS A 51 7.70 -9.77 -10.91
N LYS A 52 6.99 -10.85 -11.26
CA LYS A 52 5.59 -10.74 -11.68
C LYS A 52 4.79 -10.09 -10.56
N ASN A 53 3.80 -9.28 -10.93
CA ASN A 53 2.95 -8.66 -9.94
C ASN A 53 2.14 -9.77 -9.21
N PRO A 54 1.95 -9.67 -7.88
CA PRO A 54 1.23 -10.68 -7.11
C PRO A 54 -0.19 -10.96 -7.63
N TYR A 55 -0.82 -9.97 -8.25
CA TYR A 55 -2.13 -10.12 -8.91
C TYR A 55 -2.10 -11.08 -10.10
N GLN A 56 -1.02 -11.11 -10.89
CA GLN A 56 -0.87 -12.04 -12.00
C GLN A 56 -0.48 -13.44 -11.52
N GLU A 57 0.32 -13.55 -10.46
CA GLU A 57 0.71 -14.85 -9.89
C GLU A 57 -0.45 -15.56 -9.18
N HIS A 58 -1.34 -14.81 -8.51
CA HIS A 58 -2.44 -15.38 -7.74
C HIS A 58 -3.81 -15.22 -8.42
N THR A 59 -3.84 -14.91 -9.72
CA THR A 59 -5.09 -14.69 -10.47
C THR A 59 -6.10 -15.83 -10.30
N ASP A 60 -5.65 -17.08 -10.36
CA ASP A 60 -6.50 -18.27 -10.23
C ASP A 60 -7.11 -18.42 -8.83
N TYR A 61 -6.40 -17.96 -7.79
CA TYR A 61 -6.87 -17.97 -6.41
C TYR A 61 -7.85 -16.81 -6.14
N LEU A 62 -7.54 -15.61 -6.64
CA LEU A 62 -8.41 -14.43 -6.52
C LEU A 62 -9.72 -14.63 -7.29
N ALA A 63 -9.68 -15.26 -8.48
CA ALA A 63 -10.87 -15.54 -9.27
C ALA A 63 -11.89 -16.40 -8.50
N LYS A 64 -11.42 -17.43 -7.79
CA LYS A 64 -12.28 -18.36 -7.03
C LYS A 64 -12.96 -17.70 -5.82
N THR A 65 -12.30 -16.73 -5.19
CA THR A 65 -12.81 -16.04 -4.00
C THR A 65 -13.72 -14.85 -4.34
N HIS A 66 -13.46 -14.16 -5.46
CA HIS A 66 -14.25 -13.01 -5.89
C HIS A 66 -15.61 -13.40 -6.52
N THR A 67 -15.73 -14.57 -7.15
CA THR A 67 -16.97 -15.01 -7.81
C THR A 67 -18.00 -15.68 -6.90
N ALA A 68 -17.65 -16.01 -5.65
CA ALA A 68 -18.57 -16.69 -4.71
C ALA A 68 -19.78 -15.84 -4.27
N ARG A 69 -19.85 -14.56 -4.67
CA ARG A 69 -20.98 -13.65 -4.39
C ARG A 69 -21.93 -13.41 -5.57
N LYS A 70 -21.96 -14.27 -6.58
CA LYS A 70 -23.06 -14.31 -7.56
C LYS A 70 -23.88 -15.58 -7.41
N ALA A 71 -24.70 -15.62 -6.36
CA ALA A 71 -25.85 -16.51 -6.30
C ALA A 71 -27.12 -15.70 -6.60
N THR A 72 -27.93 -16.24 -7.54
CA THR A 72 -29.38 -16.05 -7.73
C THR A 72 -29.94 -14.72 -8.26
N SER A 73 -30.20 -14.67 -9.57
CA SER A 73 -31.42 -14.15 -10.24
C SER A 73 -31.23 -14.36 -11.75
N SER A 74 -32.00 -15.10 -12.55
CA SER A 74 -33.37 -15.58 -12.46
C SER A 74 -33.53 -16.79 -13.40
N MET A 75 -34.31 -17.76 -12.93
CA MET A 75 -34.95 -18.91 -13.58
C MET A 75 -35.07 -19.01 -15.11
N LEU A 76 -34.84 -20.26 -15.61
CA LEU A 76 -35.57 -21.01 -16.66
C LEU A 76 -35.45 -20.47 -18.11
N ILE A 77 -35.15 -21.24 -19.19
CA ILE A 77 -35.56 -22.59 -19.61
C ILE A 77 -34.54 -23.13 -20.66
N PRO A 78 -34.18 -24.44 -20.68
CA PRO A 78 -33.46 -25.06 -21.78
C PRO A 78 -34.41 -25.86 -22.70
N VAL A 79 -34.36 -25.64 -24.02
CA VAL A 79 -34.70 -26.61 -25.08
C VAL A 79 -33.81 -26.21 -26.28
N ALA A 80 -32.75 -26.93 -26.68
CA ALA A 80 -32.61 -28.31 -27.18
C ALA A 80 -33.34 -28.55 -28.52
N VAL A 81 -32.57 -28.40 -29.62
CA VAL A 81 -32.86 -28.74 -31.04
C VAL A 81 -33.85 -27.84 -31.77
#